data_AF-A0A7S0KWK5-F1
#
_entry.id   AF-A0A7S0KWK5-F1
#
_cell.length_a   1.000
_cell.length_b   1.000
_cell.length_c   1.000
_cell.angle_alpha   90.00
_cell.angle_beta   90.00
_cell.angle_gamma   90.00
#
_symmetry.space_group_name_H-M   'P 1'
#
loop_
_entity.id
_entity.type
_entity.pdbx_description
1 polymer ?
#
loop_
_entity_poly.entity_id
_entity_poly.type
_entity_poly.pdbx_seq_one_letter_code
_entity_poly.pdbx_strand_id
1 'polypeptide(L)'
;SLPHRDPPTLTVAALNLKTVVNHRANVNEIASASVVYAKNVKCDQPTPNWNSLDHLRHFSVVRRLDGVSFPPGWDAAVAKENATHPVAKRTGSVVLSSQSSERGLLSFLLAKLQQLDADVLVGHNIAGFDLDVLLHRLQANKVPHWSRVGRLKRTR
;
A
#
# COMPACT_ATOMS: atom_id res chain seq x y z
N SER A 1 29.64 -30.65 13.35
CA SER A 1 29.33 -29.22 13.19
C SER A 1 27.93 -29.10 12.61
N LEU A 2 27.05 -28.27 13.19
CA LEU A 2 25.75 -28.00 12.58
C LEU A 2 25.98 -27.31 11.22
N PRO A 3 25.24 -27.67 10.16
CA PRO A 3 25.39 -27.01 8.87
C PRO A 3 25.06 -25.52 9.01
N HIS A 4 25.94 -24.65 8.48
CA HIS A 4 25.69 -23.22 8.40
C HIS A 4 24.48 -23.00 7.48
N ARG A 5 23.41 -22.42 8.02
CA ARG A 5 22.19 -22.14 7.28
C ARG A 5 22.10 -20.63 7.06
N ASP A 6 22.01 -20.24 5.80
CA ASP A 6 21.83 -18.83 5.44
C ASP A 6 20.55 -18.28 6.10
N PRO A 7 20.54 -17.01 6.56
CA PRO A 7 19.36 -16.37 7.09
C PRO A 7 18.20 -16.36 6.06
N PRO A 8 16.93 -16.44 6.51
CA PRO A 8 15.80 -16.30 5.61
C PRO A 8 15.75 -14.89 5.01
N THR A 9 15.22 -14.80 3.79
CA THR A 9 14.96 -13.52 3.16
C THR A 9 13.62 -12.93 3.63
N LEU A 10 13.49 -11.61 3.54
CA LEU A 10 12.31 -10.86 3.99
C LEU A 10 11.57 -10.20 2.83
N THR A 11 10.29 -9.92 3.08
CA THR A 11 9.47 -8.99 2.29
C THR A 11 9.40 -7.64 3.00
N VAL A 12 9.92 -6.60 2.36
CA VAL A 12 9.97 -5.24 2.90
C VAL A 12 9.05 -4.35 2.08
N ALA A 13 8.18 -3.59 2.74
CA ALA A 13 7.20 -2.72 2.10
C ALA A 13 7.23 -1.31 2.71
N ALA A 14 7.46 -0.31 1.87
CA ALA A 14 7.37 1.09 2.22
C ALA A 14 5.96 1.62 1.90
N LEU A 15 5.28 2.16 2.90
CA LEU A 15 3.96 2.78 2.79
C LEU A 15 4.07 4.31 2.85
N ASN A 16 3.32 4.99 1.99
CA ASN A 16 3.15 6.44 2.01
C ASN A 16 1.65 6.76 1.86
N LEU A 17 1.12 7.58 2.76
CA LEU A 17 -0.27 8.03 2.76
C LEU A 17 -0.35 9.52 2.43
N LYS A 18 -1.36 9.92 1.66
CA LYS A 18 -1.72 11.32 1.46
C LYS A 18 -3.11 11.56 2.01
N THR A 19 -3.20 12.50 2.94
CA THR A 19 -4.45 12.87 3.61
C THR A 19 -4.98 14.21 3.13
N VAL A 20 -6.29 14.39 3.23
CA VAL A 20 -6.97 15.68 3.08
C VAL A 20 -7.70 15.98 4.36
N VAL A 21 -7.74 17.25 4.75
CA VAL A 21 -8.49 17.67 5.95
C VAL A 21 -9.96 17.82 5.56
N ASN A 22 -10.83 17.04 6.20
CA ASN A 22 -12.27 17.30 6.16
C ASN A 22 -12.59 18.34 7.25
N HIS A 23 -12.72 19.61 6.86
CA HIS A 23 -12.98 20.71 7.78
C HIS A 23 -14.33 20.60 8.53
N ARG A 24 -15.32 19.90 7.97
CA ARG A 24 -16.63 19.73 8.62
C ARG A 24 -16.57 18.72 9.75
N ALA A 25 -15.88 17.61 9.52
CA ALA A 25 -15.74 16.52 10.48
C ALA A 25 -14.48 16.65 11.35
N ASN A 26 -13.61 17.63 11.08
CA ASN A 26 -12.32 17.84 11.72
C ASN A 26 -11.45 16.58 11.79
N VAL A 27 -11.41 15.84 10.67
CA VAL A 27 -10.66 14.58 10.55
C VAL A 27 -9.83 14.56 9.27
N ASN A 28 -8.69 13.89 9.33
CA ASN A 28 -7.88 13.58 8.16
C ASN A 28 -8.45 12.37 7.45
N GLU A 29 -8.75 12.50 6.16
CA GLU A 29 -9.21 11.39 5.31
C GLU A 29 -8.11 11.02 4.32
N ILE A 30 -7.96 9.74 4.00
CA ILE A 30 -6.91 9.27 3.10
C ILE A 30 -7.38 9.44 1.64
N ALA A 31 -6.71 10.30 0.86
CA ALA A 31 -6.99 10.52 -0.57
C ALA A 31 -6.23 9.57 -1.48
N SER A 32 -5.00 9.21 -1.10
CA SER A 32 -4.21 8.24 -1.84
C SER A 32 -3.25 7.50 -0.92
N ALA A 33 -2.87 6.31 -1.35
CA ALA A 33 -1.84 5.51 -0.72
C ALA A 33 -0.95 4.90 -1.80
N SER A 34 0.35 4.87 -1.54
CA SER A 34 1.33 4.23 -2.40
C SER A 34 2.18 3.27 -1.58
N VAL A 35 2.43 2.09 -2.14
CA VAL A 35 3.29 1.08 -1.54
C VAL A 35 4.36 0.69 -2.54
N VAL A 36 5.62 0.77 -2.13
CA VAL A 36 6.77 0.21 -2.85
C VAL A 36 7.30 -0.94 -2.03
N TYR A 37 7.59 -2.07 -2.64
CA TYR A 37 8.03 -3.25 -1.90
C TYR A 37 9.07 -4.06 -2.67
N ALA A 38 9.92 -4.72 -1.91
CA ALA A 38 10.90 -5.69 -2.38
C ALA A 38 10.62 -7.03 -1.70
N LYS A 39 10.76 -8.12 -2.47
CA LYS A 39 10.77 -9.48 -1.94
C LYS A 39 12.19 -10.01 -1.93
N ASN A 40 12.44 -11.03 -1.14
CA ASN A 40 13.72 -11.72 -1.05
C ASN A 40 14.89 -10.82 -0.58
N VAL A 41 14.61 -9.88 0.33
CA VAL A 41 15.64 -9.00 0.91
C VAL A 41 16.48 -9.79 1.92
N LYS A 42 17.79 -9.78 1.75
CA LYS A 42 18.74 -10.34 2.74
C LYS A 42 19.09 -9.26 3.77
N CYS A 43 19.05 -9.62 5.06
CA CYS A 43 19.31 -8.66 6.14
C CYS A 43 20.80 -8.50 6.45
N ASP A 44 21.58 -9.53 6.12
CA ASP A 44 23.00 -9.70 6.40
C ASP A 44 23.88 -9.31 5.21
N GLN A 45 23.28 -8.96 4.06
CA GLN A 45 23.98 -8.64 2.82
C GLN A 45 23.46 -7.34 2.22
N PRO A 46 24.28 -6.61 1.46
CA PRO A 46 23.80 -5.50 0.65
C PRO A 46 22.70 -5.96 -0.31
N THR A 47 21.74 -5.07 -0.60
CA THR A 47 20.76 -5.29 -1.67
C THR A 47 21.30 -4.66 -2.96
N PRO A 48 22.00 -5.39 -3.84
CA PRO A 48 22.43 -4.85 -5.13
C PRO A 48 21.21 -4.49 -5.98
N ASN A 49 21.32 -3.46 -6.82
CA ASN A 49 20.25 -3.02 -7.73
C ASN A 49 18.90 -2.76 -7.02
N TRP A 50 18.95 -2.27 -5.77
CA TRP A 50 17.79 -2.03 -4.92
C TRP A 50 16.75 -1.08 -5.55
N ASN A 51 17.17 -0.23 -6.49
CA ASN A 51 16.33 0.73 -7.20
C ASN A 51 15.88 0.24 -8.60
N SER A 52 16.23 -0.99 -8.98
CA SER A 52 15.83 -1.55 -10.27
C SER A 52 14.37 -1.97 -10.26
N LEU A 53 13.71 -1.84 -11.42
CA LEU A 53 12.34 -2.31 -11.61
C LEU A 53 12.23 -3.84 -11.49
N ASP A 54 13.33 -4.59 -11.60
CA ASP A 54 13.34 -6.05 -11.43
C ASP A 54 13.16 -6.45 -9.97
N HIS A 55 13.69 -5.66 -9.05
CA HIS A 55 13.62 -5.89 -7.61
C HIS A 55 12.44 -5.18 -6.94
N LEU A 56 12.10 -3.96 -7.40
CA LEU A 56 11.03 -3.18 -6.83
C LEU A 56 9.71 -3.40 -7.56
N ARG A 57 8.68 -3.62 -6.76
CA ARG A 57 7.29 -3.59 -7.20
C ARG A 57 6.58 -2.48 -6.47
N HIS A 58 5.50 -1.99 -7.06
CA HIS A 58 4.71 -0.97 -6.41
C HIS A 58 3.25 -1.05 -6.84
N PHE A 59 2.41 -0.42 -6.04
CA PHE A 59 1.07 -0.05 -6.43
C PHE A 59 0.68 1.27 -5.75
N SER A 60 -0.17 2.03 -6.42
CA SER A 60 -0.82 3.19 -5.85
C SER A 60 -2.33 3.06 -5.97
N VAL A 61 -3.04 3.61 -5.01
CA VAL A 61 -4.49 3.71 -5.02
C VAL A 61 -4.90 5.15 -4.74
N VAL A 62 -5.80 5.67 -5.56
CA VAL A 62 -6.33 7.02 -5.45
C VAL A 62 -7.84 6.92 -5.38
N ARG A 63 -8.45 7.65 -4.44
CA ARG A 63 -9.91 7.78 -4.39
C ARG A 63 -10.38 9.09 -4.98
N ARG A 64 -11.65 9.11 -5.37
CA ARG A 64 -12.39 10.34 -5.58
C ARG A 64 -12.67 11.04 -4.25
N LEU A 65 -12.58 12.38 -4.25
CA LEU A 65 -12.99 13.21 -3.12
C LEU A 65 -14.48 13.53 -3.21
N ASP A 66 -15.12 13.72 -2.06
CA ASP A 66 -16.55 14.01 -2.03
C ASP A 66 -16.84 15.37 -2.67
N GLY A 67 -17.84 15.42 -3.55
CA GLY A 67 -18.20 16.62 -4.30
C GLY A 67 -17.24 16.99 -5.44
N VAL A 68 -16.22 16.15 -5.72
CA VAL A 68 -15.24 16.40 -6.79
C VAL A 68 -15.24 15.22 -7.77
N SER A 69 -15.38 15.49 -9.07
CA SER A 69 -15.18 14.48 -10.10
C SER A 69 -13.70 14.30 -10.41
N PHE A 70 -13.30 13.10 -10.83
CA PHE A 70 -11.98 12.93 -11.41
C PHE A 70 -11.82 13.77 -12.69
N PRO A 71 -10.58 14.18 -13.04
CA PRO A 71 -10.32 14.87 -14.29
C PRO A 71 -10.81 14.08 -15.51
N PRO A 72 -11.20 14.76 -16.60
CA PRO A 72 -11.54 14.10 -17.85
C PRO A 72 -10.42 13.16 -18.32
N GLY A 73 -10.78 11.94 -18.74
CA GLY A 73 -9.82 10.94 -19.21
C GLY A 73 -9.07 10.18 -18.10
N TRP A 74 -9.37 10.42 -16.82
CA TRP A 74 -8.73 9.73 -15.69
C TRP A 74 -8.79 8.21 -15.80
N ASP A 75 -9.98 7.64 -16.04
CA ASP A 75 -10.13 6.17 -16.12
C ASP A 75 -9.36 5.58 -17.31
N ALA A 76 -9.30 6.29 -18.43
CA ALA A 76 -8.50 5.90 -19.59
C ALA A 76 -6.99 5.98 -19.28
N ALA A 77 -6.55 6.98 -18.53
CA ALA A 77 -5.16 7.10 -18.07
C ALA A 77 -4.79 5.96 -17.11
N VAL A 78 -5.67 5.60 -16.17
CA VAL A 78 -5.47 4.46 -15.25
C VAL A 78 -5.42 3.14 -16.02
N ALA A 79 -6.33 2.93 -16.98
CA ALA A 79 -6.32 1.74 -17.83
C ALA A 79 -5.04 1.65 -18.67
N LYS A 80 -4.64 2.76 -19.29
CA LYS A 80 -3.40 2.86 -20.06
C LYS A 80 -2.19 2.54 -19.17
N GLU A 81 -2.09 3.13 -17.99
CA GLU A 81 -1.00 2.91 -17.06
C GLU A 81 -0.85 1.41 -16.73
N ASN A 82 -1.94 0.76 -16.33
CA ASN A 82 -1.91 -0.68 -16.04
C ASN A 82 -1.62 -1.55 -17.28
N ALA A 83 -2.01 -1.09 -18.49
CA ALA A 83 -1.74 -1.81 -19.73
C ALA A 83 -0.30 -1.62 -20.23
N THR A 84 0.31 -0.46 -20.02
CA THR A 84 1.62 -0.10 -20.59
C THR A 84 2.78 -0.22 -19.62
N HIS A 85 2.55 -0.08 -18.31
CA HIS A 85 3.61 -0.01 -17.32
C HIS A 85 4.43 -1.32 -17.27
N PRO A 86 5.79 -1.28 -17.31
CA PRO A 86 6.62 -2.48 -17.39
C PRO A 86 6.37 -3.50 -16.27
N VAL A 87 6.18 -3.02 -15.03
CA VAL A 87 5.89 -3.89 -13.88
C VAL A 87 4.51 -4.53 -14.02
N ALA A 88 3.51 -3.79 -14.50
CA ALA A 88 2.16 -4.31 -14.68
C ALA A 88 2.13 -5.38 -15.78
N LYS A 89 2.73 -5.09 -16.94
CA LYS A 89 2.87 -6.04 -18.06
C LYS A 89 3.56 -7.34 -17.66
N ARG A 90 4.68 -7.24 -16.94
CA ARG A 90 5.49 -8.40 -16.56
C ARG A 90 4.82 -9.27 -15.49
N THR A 91 4.05 -8.67 -14.59
CA THR A 91 3.56 -9.37 -13.38
C THR A 91 2.06 -9.59 -13.35
N GLY A 92 1.31 -9.00 -14.30
CA GLY A 92 -0.15 -8.96 -14.29
C GLY A 92 -0.74 -8.17 -13.12
N SER A 93 0.07 -7.36 -12.42
CA SER A 93 -0.38 -6.61 -11.24
C SER A 93 -0.96 -5.26 -11.61
N VAL A 94 -1.95 -4.82 -10.84
CA VAL A 94 -2.41 -3.42 -10.85
C VAL A 94 -1.37 -2.52 -10.17
N VAL A 95 -0.84 -1.54 -10.90
CA VAL A 95 0.12 -0.53 -10.41
C VAL A 95 -0.57 0.78 -10.02
N LEU A 96 -1.75 1.07 -10.59
CA LEU A 96 -2.57 2.22 -10.23
C LEU A 96 -4.04 1.80 -10.15
N SER A 97 -4.69 2.04 -9.01
CA SER A 97 -6.11 1.76 -8.81
C SER A 97 -6.88 3.06 -8.55
N SER A 98 -7.99 3.23 -9.26
CA SER A 98 -8.97 4.28 -9.04
C SER A 98 -10.12 3.75 -8.19
N GLN A 99 -10.49 4.46 -7.13
CA GLN A 99 -11.57 4.08 -6.22
C GLN A 99 -12.59 5.21 -6.09
N SER A 100 -13.87 4.85 -5.94
CA SER A 100 -14.96 5.84 -5.86
C SER A 100 -15.14 6.45 -4.47
N SER A 101 -14.53 5.86 -3.44
CA SER A 101 -14.68 6.24 -2.03
C SER A 101 -13.44 5.89 -1.21
N GLU A 102 -13.33 6.47 -0.01
CA GLU A 102 -12.28 6.13 0.95
C GLU A 102 -12.36 4.68 1.40
N ARG A 103 -13.57 4.17 1.66
CA ARG A 103 -13.77 2.75 1.96
C ARG A 103 -13.22 1.83 0.87
N GLY A 104 -13.40 2.17 -0.41
CA GLY A 104 -12.86 1.43 -1.55
C GLY A 104 -11.32 1.42 -1.56
N LEU A 105 -10.72 2.60 -1.35
CA LEU A 105 -9.27 2.76 -1.22
C LEU A 105 -8.70 1.92 -0.08
N LEU A 106 -9.30 2.02 1.11
CA LEU A 106 -8.85 1.31 2.30
C LEU A 106 -8.98 -0.21 2.15
N SER A 107 -10.08 -0.67 1.55
CA SER A 107 -10.30 -2.10 1.28
C SER A 107 -9.27 -2.64 0.28
N PHE A 108 -8.99 -1.90 -0.80
CA PHE A 108 -7.97 -2.26 -1.77
C PHE A 108 -6.57 -2.31 -1.14
N LEU A 109 -6.20 -1.26 -0.40
CA LEU A 109 -4.90 -1.17 0.27
C LEU A 109 -4.71 -2.33 1.26
N LEU A 110 -5.72 -2.60 2.10
CA LEU A 110 -5.67 -3.68 3.08
C LEU A 110 -5.54 -5.06 2.40
N ALA A 111 -6.30 -5.32 1.34
CA ALA A 111 -6.20 -6.57 0.60
C ALA A 111 -4.80 -6.75 -0.03
N LYS A 112 -4.22 -5.67 -0.56
CA LYS A 112 -2.86 -5.72 -1.14
C LYS A 112 -1.77 -5.89 -0.08
N LEU A 113 -1.86 -5.20 1.05
CA LEU A 113 -0.94 -5.37 2.17
C LEU A 113 -1.03 -6.80 2.74
N GLN A 114 -2.23 -7.35 2.85
CA GLN A 114 -2.43 -8.74 3.28
C GLN A 114 -1.85 -9.75 2.28
N GLN A 115 -2.08 -9.55 0.97
CA GLN A 115 -1.51 -10.41 -0.07
C GLN A 115 0.02 -10.32 -0.11
N LEU A 116 0.57 -9.15 0.20
CA LEU A 116 2.01 -8.92 0.25
C LEU A 116 2.66 -9.63 1.44
N ASP A 117 1.95 -9.70 2.58
CA ASP A 117 2.42 -10.27 3.85
C ASP A 117 3.83 -9.78 4.22
N ALA A 118 4.00 -8.46 4.25
CA ALA A 118 5.29 -7.84 4.53
C ALA A 118 5.79 -8.19 5.94
N ASP A 119 7.05 -8.59 6.04
CA ASP A 119 7.75 -8.81 7.31
C ASP A 119 8.13 -7.48 7.96
N VAL A 120 8.44 -6.47 7.12
CA VAL A 120 8.88 -5.15 7.56
C VAL A 120 8.07 -4.08 6.82
N LEU A 121 7.38 -3.24 7.60
CA LEU A 121 6.75 -2.02 7.10
C LEU A 121 7.65 -0.81 7.38
N VAL A 122 7.96 -0.07 6.32
CA VAL A 122 8.76 1.15 6.35
C VAL A 122 7.86 2.33 6.03
N GLY A 123 8.08 3.47 6.69
CA GLY A 123 7.35 4.71 6.39
C GLY A 123 7.98 5.88 7.10
N HIS A 124 7.71 7.08 6.62
CA HIS A 124 8.18 8.30 7.25
C HIS A 124 7.19 8.70 8.36
N ASN A 125 7.62 8.73 9.61
CA ASN A 125 6.74 8.95 10.77
C ASN A 125 5.58 7.94 10.88
N ILE A 126 5.84 6.67 10.52
CA ILE A 126 4.79 5.64 10.46
C ILE A 126 4.09 5.40 11.82
N ALA A 127 4.87 5.35 12.90
CA ALA A 127 4.34 5.12 14.25
C ALA A 127 3.68 6.37 14.86
N GLY A 128 4.08 7.57 14.43
CA GLY A 128 3.58 8.83 14.98
C GLY A 128 2.39 9.42 14.23
N PHE A 129 2.09 8.97 13.01
CA PHE A 129 1.01 9.53 12.20
C PHE A 129 0.34 8.52 11.26
N ASP A 130 1.08 7.97 10.29
CA ASP A 130 0.46 7.23 9.18
C ASP A 130 -0.32 5.99 9.64
N LEU A 131 0.22 5.22 10.60
CA LEU A 131 -0.44 4.00 11.08
C LEU A 131 -1.69 4.32 11.91
N ASP A 132 -1.64 5.36 12.75
CA ASP A 132 -2.79 5.78 13.55
C ASP A 132 -3.93 6.29 12.66
N VAL A 133 -3.59 7.16 11.69
CA VAL A 133 -4.55 7.61 10.68
C VAL A 133 -5.13 6.42 9.92
N LEU A 134 -4.30 5.49 9.44
CA LEU A 134 -4.78 4.31 8.71
C LEU A 134 -5.76 3.47 9.54
N LEU A 135 -5.41 3.14 10.79
CA LEU A 135 -6.24 2.33 11.68
C LEU A 135 -7.55 3.04 12.04
N HIS A 136 -7.49 4.32 12.41
CA HIS A 136 -8.67 5.12 12.71
C HIS A 136 -9.61 5.21 11.49
N ARG A 137 -9.06 5.41 10.29
CA ARG A 137 -9.87 5.47 9.05
C ARG A 137 -10.45 4.13 8.64
N LEU A 138 -9.74 3.02 8.84
CA LEU A 138 -10.29 1.66 8.65
C LEU A 138 -11.50 1.42 9.54
N GLN A 139 -11.41 1.82 10.81
CA GLN A 139 -12.52 1.69 11.76
C GLN A 139 -13.69 2.62 11.39
N ALA A 140 -13.42 3.90 11.12
CA ALA A 140 -14.45 4.89 10.77
C ALA A 140 -15.22 4.50 9.49
N ASN A 141 -14.52 3.93 8.49
CA ASN A 141 -15.13 3.46 7.25
C ASN A 141 -15.72 2.04 7.35
N LYS A 142 -15.71 1.42 8.55
CA LYS A 142 -16.22 0.06 8.81
C LYS A 142 -15.62 -0.99 7.89
N VAL A 143 -14.33 -0.86 7.54
CA VAL A 143 -13.65 -1.82 6.66
C VAL A 143 -13.50 -3.15 7.41
N PRO A 144 -14.03 -4.26 6.87
CA PRO A 144 -13.96 -5.55 7.56
C PRO A 144 -12.51 -6.01 7.69
N HIS A 145 -12.22 -6.78 8.74
CA HIS A 145 -10.90 -7.36 8.97
C HIS A 145 -9.74 -6.36 9.05
N TRP A 146 -9.98 -5.15 9.54
CA TRP A 146 -8.93 -4.13 9.75
C TRP A 146 -7.73 -4.65 10.55
N SER A 147 -7.93 -5.64 11.43
CA SER A 147 -6.85 -6.27 12.21
C SER A 147 -5.80 -7.00 11.36
N ARG A 148 -6.09 -7.24 10.07
CA ARG A 148 -5.15 -7.79 9.09
C ARG A 148 -4.10 -6.79 8.60
N VAL A 149 -4.14 -5.53 9.05
CA VAL A 149 -2.99 -4.61 8.93
C VAL A 149 -1.77 -5.18 9.66
N GLY A 150 -2.00 -5.91 10.76
CA GLY A 150 -0.96 -6.70 11.44
C GLY A 150 -1.11 -8.20 11.17
N ARG A 151 -0.14 -8.98 11.65
CA ARG A 151 -0.17 -10.45 11.57
C ARG A 151 -1.00 -11.12 12.66
N LEU A 152 -1.55 -10.35 13.59
CA LEU A 152 -2.39 -10.86 14.67
C LEU A 152 -3.86 -10.60 14.37
N LYS A 153 -4.63 -11.68 14.18
CA LYS A 153 -6.09 -11.60 14.08
C LYS A 153 -6.66 -11.05 15.40
N ARG A 154 -7.19 -9.84 15.37
CA ARG A 154 -7.94 -9.27 16.49
C ARG A 154 -9.44 -9.37 16.20
N THR A 155 -10.15 -10.04 17.10
CA THR A 155 -11.61 -10.04 17.21
C THR A 155 -11.97 -9.20 18.43
N ARG A 156 -12.39 -7.97 18.19
CA ARG A 156 -13.27 -7.24 19.10
C ARG A 156 -14.30 -6.52 18.25
#